data_AF-A0A2E9GEM5-F1
#
_entry.id   AF-A0A2E9GEM5-F1
#
_cell.length_a   1.000
_cell.length_b   1.000
_cell.length_c   1.000
_cell.angle_alpha   90.00
_cell.angle_beta   90.00
_cell.angle_gamma   90.00
#
_symmetry.space_group_name_H-M   'P 1'
#
loop_
_entity.id
_entity.type
_entity.pdbx_description
1 polymer ?
#
loop_
_entity_poly.entity_id
_entity_poly.type
_entity_poly.pdbx_seq_one_letter_code
_entity_poly.pdbx_strand_id
1 'polypeptide(L)'
;MLDRILDFLKNKYFIGGVALVTLMLVGSSVMNYYNEKANEAEFKKFVKINEEFSIEESDSNELFNNLDLNFDSFGYELITKTILAKKAVDEENFGLALNLFLEMYQLVQSETMSKTTKNILQEQYAENIVRIYMEKNDFDGGVTFIKENTINSLRFHELAGDFYKFFEKSEDSVFHYNQALTFDLDEAQKNIINLKKPKE
;
A
#
# COMPACT_ATOMS: atom_id res chain seq x y z
N MET A 1 -64.92 -4.43 -0.30
CA MET A 1 -63.56 -4.18 -0.83
C MET A 1 -62.63 -3.72 0.30
N LEU A 2 -63.06 -2.75 1.12
CA LEU A 2 -62.40 -2.36 2.37
C LEU A 2 -62.19 -3.52 3.36
N ASP A 3 -63.19 -4.38 3.59
CA ASP A 3 -63.06 -5.50 4.54
C ASP A 3 -61.99 -6.52 4.14
N ARG A 4 -61.84 -6.79 2.84
CA ARG A 4 -60.80 -7.69 2.32
C ARG A 4 -59.39 -7.12 2.48
N ILE A 5 -59.24 -5.80 2.37
CA ILE A 5 -57.96 -5.12 2.64
C ILE A 5 -57.64 -5.20 4.13
N LEU A 6 -58.66 -5.05 4.98
CA LEU A 6 -58.53 -5.09 6.43
C LEU A 6 -58.17 -6.50 6.95
N ASP A 7 -58.73 -7.55 6.36
CA ASP A 7 -58.37 -8.95 6.64
C ASP A 7 -56.97 -9.31 6.14
N PHE A 8 -56.54 -8.73 5.00
CA PHE A 8 -55.18 -8.89 4.49
C PHE A 8 -54.13 -8.24 5.41
N LEU A 9 -54.40 -7.03 5.90
CA LEU A 9 -53.51 -6.33 6.85
C LEU A 9 -53.44 -7.04 8.23
N LYS A 10 -54.51 -7.73 8.64
CA LYS A 10 -54.55 -8.54 9.87
C LYS A 10 -53.94 -9.93 9.71
N ASN A 11 -53.54 -10.33 8.50
CA ASN A 11 -52.97 -11.63 8.26
C ASN A 11 -51.62 -11.77 8.99
N LYS A 12 -51.49 -12.79 9.84
CA LYS A 12 -50.26 -13.08 10.60
C LYS A 12 -49.01 -13.18 9.73
N TYR A 13 -49.14 -13.63 8.49
CA TYR A 13 -48.02 -13.72 7.54
C TYR A 13 -47.64 -12.34 6.96
N PHE A 14 -48.62 -11.46 6.77
CA PHE A 14 -48.38 -10.07 6.35
C PHE A 14 -47.72 -9.29 7.47
N ILE A 15 -48.25 -9.36 8.69
CA ILE A 15 -47.68 -8.72 9.89
C ILE A 15 -46.27 -9.26 10.16
N GLY A 16 -46.07 -10.57 10.08
CA GLY A 16 -44.76 -11.21 10.23
C GLY A 16 -43.76 -10.75 9.17
N GLY A 17 -44.17 -10.66 7.91
CA GLY A 17 -43.35 -10.15 6.82
C GLY A 17 -42.95 -8.68 7.00
N VAL A 18 -43.90 -7.82 7.40
CA VAL A 18 -43.63 -6.40 7.68
C VAL A 18 -42.66 -6.24 8.86
N ALA A 19 -42.86 -6.98 9.95
CA ALA A 19 -41.96 -6.93 11.12
C ALA A 19 -40.52 -7.34 10.76
N LEU A 20 -40.36 -8.35 9.90
CA LEU A 20 -39.04 -8.84 9.47
C LEU A 20 -38.32 -7.82 8.58
N VAL A 21 -39.04 -7.18 7.66
CA VAL A 21 -38.50 -6.07 6.84
C VAL A 21 -38.10 -4.89 7.71
N THR A 22 -38.93 -4.51 8.70
CA THR A 22 -38.60 -3.43 9.63
C THR A 22 -37.35 -3.74 10.45
N LEU A 23 -37.20 -4.98 10.95
CA LEU A 23 -35.99 -5.39 11.69
C LEU A 23 -34.73 -5.37 10.83
N MET A 24 -34.82 -5.79 9.55
CA MET A 24 -33.69 -5.70 8.62
C MET A 24 -33.30 -4.24 8.36
N LEU A 25 -34.28 -3.34 8.18
CA LEU A 25 -34.03 -1.92 7.97
C LEU A 25 -33.42 -1.24 9.21
N VAL A 26 -33.93 -1.54 10.41
CA VAL A 26 -33.37 -1.02 11.67
C VAL A 26 -31.97 -1.58 11.90
N GLY A 27 -31.75 -2.87 11.68
CA GLY A 27 -30.43 -3.49 11.78
C GLY A 27 -29.42 -2.86 10.81
N SER A 28 -29.82 -2.65 9.56
CA SER A 28 -28.99 -1.98 8.54
C SER A 28 -28.69 -0.53 8.91
N SER A 29 -29.68 0.23 9.39
CA SER A 29 -29.49 1.62 9.82
C SER A 29 -28.57 1.75 11.03
N VAL A 30 -28.68 0.85 12.01
CA VAL A 30 -27.81 0.81 13.19
C VAL A 30 -26.39 0.42 12.79
N MET A 31 -26.24 -0.56 11.90
CA MET A 31 -24.94 -0.97 11.35
C MET A 31 -24.26 0.18 10.59
N ASN A 32 -25.01 0.89 9.75
CA ASN A 32 -24.49 2.05 9.02
C ASN A 32 -24.09 3.19 9.97
N TYR A 33 -24.88 3.47 11.01
CA TYR A 33 -24.53 4.47 12.02
C TYR A 33 -23.24 4.12 12.76
N TYR A 34 -23.06 2.85 13.15
CA TYR A 34 -21.81 2.39 13.78
C TYR A 34 -20.62 2.46 12.82
N ASN A 35 -20.80 2.08 11.55
CA ASN A 35 -19.77 2.19 10.52
C ASN A 35 -19.35 3.65 10.28
N GLU A 36 -20.31 4.58 10.17
CA GLU A 36 -20.02 6.01 10.03
C GLU A 36 -19.24 6.54 11.22
N LYS A 37 -19.64 6.17 12.44
CA LYS A 37 -18.96 6.59 13.67
C LYS A 37 -17.55 5.97 13.81
N ALA A 38 -17.37 4.72 13.37
CA ALA A 38 -16.06 4.07 13.31
C ALA A 38 -15.15 4.78 12.31
N ASN A 39 -15.63 5.07 11.10
CA ASN A 39 -14.89 5.83 10.10
C ASN A 39 -14.53 7.24 10.58
N GLU A 40 -15.42 7.92 11.30
CA GLU A 40 -15.14 9.23 11.90
C GLU A 40 -14.01 9.15 12.95
N ALA A 41 -14.01 8.10 13.78
CA ALA A 41 -12.97 7.87 14.77
C ALA A 41 -11.61 7.62 14.12
N GLU A 42 -11.56 6.78 13.08
CA GLU A 42 -10.35 6.51 12.31
C GLU A 42 -9.82 7.76 11.60
N PHE A 43 -10.71 8.55 10.99
CA PHE A 43 -10.31 9.81 10.36
C PHE A 43 -9.72 10.79 11.37
N LYS A 44 -10.32 10.93 12.56
CA LYS A 44 -9.76 11.78 13.63
C LYS A 44 -8.40 11.28 14.11
N LYS A 45 -8.23 9.97 14.23
CA LYS A 45 -6.93 9.35 14.54
C LYS A 45 -5.89 9.69 13.47
N PHE A 46 -6.25 9.54 12.20
CA PHE A 46 -5.39 9.88 11.07
C PHE A 46 -4.96 11.36 11.07
N VAL A 47 -5.91 12.28 11.30
CA VAL A 47 -5.63 13.72 11.42
C VAL A 47 -4.66 13.98 12.55
N LYS A 48 -4.92 13.43 13.74
CA LYS A 48 -4.05 13.62 14.92
C LYS A 48 -2.63 13.12 14.65
N ILE A 49 -2.46 11.94 14.04
CA ILE A 49 -1.12 11.42 13.72
C ILE A 49 -0.39 12.33 12.73
N ASN A 50 -1.08 12.87 11.73
CA ASN A 50 -0.45 13.80 10.79
C ASN A 50 -0.04 15.14 11.42
N GLU A 51 -0.76 15.60 12.46
CA GLU A 51 -0.35 16.76 13.24
C GLU A 51 0.99 16.48 13.96
N GLU A 52 1.15 15.30 14.54
CA GLU A 52 2.41 14.86 15.18
C GLU A 52 3.56 14.75 14.19
N PHE A 53 3.30 14.28 12.95
CA PHE A 53 4.30 14.23 11.88
C PHE A 53 4.75 15.61 11.38
N SER A 54 3.95 16.66 11.65
CA SER A 54 4.26 18.03 11.21
C SER A 54 5.15 18.78 12.21
N ILE A 55 5.44 18.18 13.37
CA ILE A 55 6.36 18.73 14.37
C ILE A 55 7.79 18.46 13.89
N GLU A 56 8.53 19.53 13.60
CA GLU A 56 9.86 19.45 12.99
C GLU A 56 10.88 18.75 13.90
N GLU A 57 10.76 18.95 15.22
CA GLU A 57 11.66 18.39 16.22
C GLU A 57 11.43 16.92 16.54
N SER A 58 10.26 16.35 16.19
CA SER A 58 9.95 14.95 16.45
C SER A 58 10.80 14.05 15.56
N ASP A 59 11.48 13.06 16.12
CA ASP A 59 12.24 12.08 15.33
C ASP A 59 11.39 10.85 14.96
N SER A 60 11.79 10.16 13.88
CA SER A 60 11.07 9.00 13.36
C SER A 60 10.97 7.82 14.35
N ASN A 61 11.94 7.60 15.23
CA ASN A 61 11.87 6.53 16.24
C ASN A 61 10.90 6.91 17.36
N GLU A 62 10.91 8.15 17.82
CA GLU A 62 9.95 8.64 18.81
C GLU A 62 8.52 8.46 18.29
N LEU A 63 8.25 8.94 17.07
CA LEU A 63 6.94 8.82 16.44
C LEU A 63 6.52 7.36 16.26
N PHE A 64 7.44 6.48 15.84
CA PHE A 64 7.15 5.05 15.70
C PHE A 64 6.77 4.38 17.02
N ASN A 65 7.43 4.74 18.12
CA ASN A 65 7.19 4.14 19.42
C ASN A 65 5.96 4.70 20.15
N ASN A 66 5.63 5.98 19.92
CA ASN A 66 4.59 6.68 20.68
C ASN A 66 3.23 6.70 19.98
N LEU A 67 3.18 6.49 18.66
CA LEU A 67 1.95 6.55 17.88
C LEU A 67 1.43 5.14 17.55
N ASP A 68 0.12 4.96 17.68
CA ASP A 68 -0.56 3.76 17.19
C ASP A 68 -0.83 3.91 15.68
N LEU A 69 0.00 3.27 14.86
CA LEU A 69 -0.05 3.39 13.40
C LEU A 69 -0.99 2.38 12.72
N ASN A 70 -1.68 1.52 13.47
CA ASN A 70 -2.57 0.50 12.91
C ASN A 70 -3.97 1.07 12.67
N PHE A 71 -4.60 0.75 11.56
CA PHE A 71 -5.97 1.20 11.27
C PHE A 71 -6.82 0.02 10.79
N ASP A 72 -8.12 0.08 11.04
CA ASP A 72 -9.08 -0.80 10.38
C ASP A 72 -9.20 -0.41 8.90
N SER A 73 -9.03 0.87 8.58
CA SER A 73 -8.91 1.39 7.21
C SER A 73 -7.51 1.18 6.65
N PHE A 74 -7.40 0.22 5.72
CA PHE A 74 -6.18 -0.04 4.95
C PHE A 74 -5.54 1.22 4.36
N GLY A 75 -6.34 2.14 3.84
CA GLY A 75 -5.83 3.36 3.20
C GLY A 75 -5.16 4.32 4.19
N TYR A 76 -5.71 4.48 5.40
CA TYR A 76 -5.12 5.35 6.42
C TYR A 76 -3.83 4.75 6.97
N GLU A 77 -3.83 3.46 7.28
CA GLU A 77 -2.62 2.75 7.71
C GLU A 77 -1.50 2.91 6.68
N LEU A 78 -1.84 2.68 5.41
CA LEU A 78 -0.89 2.74 4.31
C LEU A 78 -0.24 4.12 4.16
N ILE A 79 -1.05 5.19 4.20
CA ILE A 79 -0.55 6.55 4.08
C ILE A 79 0.29 6.93 5.30
N THR A 80 -0.20 6.67 6.50
CA THR A 80 0.47 7.03 7.76
C THR A 80 1.83 6.35 7.89
N LYS A 81 1.91 5.03 7.66
CA LYS A 81 3.20 4.30 7.71
C LYS A 81 4.14 4.74 6.59
N THR A 82 3.62 5.08 5.40
CA THR A 82 4.45 5.60 4.30
C THR A 82 5.05 6.98 4.63
N ILE A 83 4.30 7.88 5.26
CA ILE A 83 4.81 9.19 5.68
C ILE A 83 5.93 9.01 6.70
N LEU A 84 5.73 8.17 7.71
CA LEU A 84 6.76 7.88 8.70
C LEU A 84 8.01 7.23 8.08
N ALA A 85 7.83 6.31 7.14
CA ALA A 85 8.95 5.68 6.42
C ALA A 85 9.76 6.72 5.63
N LYS A 86 9.10 7.69 4.99
CA LYS A 86 9.78 8.80 4.30
C LYS A 86 10.54 9.68 5.28
N LYS A 87 9.94 10.06 6.40
CA LYS A 87 10.64 10.81 7.45
C LYS A 87 11.87 10.05 7.97
N ALA A 88 11.76 8.74 8.15
CA ALA A 88 12.90 7.89 8.52
C ALA A 88 13.99 7.84 7.43
N VAL A 89 13.63 7.91 6.14
CA VAL A 89 14.61 8.07 5.05
C VAL A 89 15.31 9.42 5.12
N ASP A 90 14.54 10.51 5.31
CA ASP A 90 15.07 11.88 5.38
C ASP A 90 16.03 12.06 6.58
N GLU A 91 15.82 11.30 7.65
CA GLU A 91 16.67 11.25 8.85
C GLU A 91 17.79 10.20 8.78
N GLU A 92 17.99 9.56 7.63
CA GLU A 92 18.95 8.45 7.42
C GLU A 92 18.76 7.24 8.36
N ASN A 93 17.58 7.13 8.98
CA ASN A 93 17.16 5.98 9.76
C ASN A 93 16.66 4.85 8.83
N PHE A 94 17.59 4.34 8.02
CA PHE A 94 17.32 3.32 7.01
C PHE A 94 16.82 2.00 7.59
N GLY A 95 17.13 1.69 8.86
CA GLY A 95 16.62 0.50 9.54
C GLY A 95 15.10 0.57 9.73
N LEU A 96 14.61 1.68 10.28
CA LEU A 96 13.18 1.90 10.48
C LEU A 96 12.45 2.04 9.14
N ALA A 97 13.00 2.83 8.21
CA ALA A 97 12.42 3.00 6.88
C ALA A 97 12.23 1.66 6.16
N LEU A 98 13.26 0.81 6.17
CA LEU A 98 13.20 -0.52 5.55
C LEU A 98 12.14 -1.40 6.19
N ASN A 99 12.05 -1.42 7.53
CA ASN A 99 11.05 -2.19 8.25
C ASN A 99 9.63 -1.77 7.84
N LEU A 100 9.34 -0.47 7.86
CA LEU A 100 8.04 0.08 7.49
C LEU A 100 7.69 -0.22 6.03
N PHE A 101 8.63 -0.05 5.09
CA PHE A 101 8.34 -0.35 3.69
C PHE A 101 8.12 -1.84 3.42
N LEU A 102 8.86 -2.73 4.09
CA LEU A 102 8.64 -4.18 4.00
C LEU A 102 7.27 -4.59 4.55
N GLU A 103 6.89 -4.06 5.71
CA GLU A 103 5.57 -4.26 6.30
C GLU A 103 4.47 -3.79 5.33
N MET A 104 4.62 -2.59 4.77
CA MET A 104 3.67 -2.05 3.81
C MET A 104 3.58 -2.88 2.53
N TYR A 105 4.71 -3.38 2.03
CA TYR A 105 4.75 -4.25 0.87
C TYR A 105 4.01 -5.57 1.13
N GLN A 106 4.13 -6.14 2.33
CA GLN A 106 3.38 -7.35 2.74
C GLN A 106 1.88 -7.07 2.88
N LEU A 107 1.49 -5.95 3.50
CA LEU A 107 0.09 -5.55 3.65
C LEU A 107 -0.61 -5.42 2.29
N VAL A 108 0.06 -4.80 1.31
CA VAL A 108 -0.46 -4.68 -0.07
C VAL A 108 -0.66 -6.05 -0.73
N GLN A 109 0.19 -7.04 -0.44
CA GLN A 109 0.02 -8.40 -0.98
C GLN A 109 -1.24 -9.06 -0.46
N SER A 110 -1.50 -8.96 0.85
CA SER A 110 -2.66 -9.60 1.51
C SER A 110 -4.00 -8.94 1.17
N GLU A 111 -4.01 -7.66 0.83
CA GLU A 111 -5.24 -6.88 0.72
C GLU A 111 -6.04 -7.17 -0.57
N THR A 112 -7.36 -7.08 -0.50
CA THR A 112 -8.24 -7.29 -1.67
C THR A 112 -8.50 -5.96 -2.36
N MET A 113 -7.74 -5.68 -3.43
CA MET A 113 -7.90 -4.48 -4.25
C MET A 113 -7.74 -4.77 -5.74
N SER A 114 -7.98 -3.76 -6.59
CA SER A 114 -7.79 -3.91 -8.03
C SER A 114 -6.34 -4.31 -8.36
N LYS A 115 -6.16 -5.21 -9.34
CA LYS A 115 -4.83 -5.66 -9.76
C LYS A 115 -3.92 -4.49 -10.16
N THR A 116 -4.48 -3.50 -10.84
CA THR A 116 -3.76 -2.29 -11.25
C THR A 116 -3.26 -1.50 -10.05
N THR A 117 -4.11 -1.23 -9.07
CA THR A 117 -3.73 -0.53 -7.83
C THR A 117 -2.68 -1.30 -7.05
N LYS A 118 -2.86 -2.62 -6.92
CA LYS A 118 -1.90 -3.50 -6.23
C LYS A 118 -0.52 -3.43 -6.87
N ASN A 119 -0.44 -3.57 -8.19
CA ASN A 119 0.82 -3.51 -8.93
C ASN A 119 1.53 -2.15 -8.73
N ILE A 120 0.79 -1.03 -8.80
CA ILE A 120 1.36 0.31 -8.61
C ILE A 120 1.98 0.44 -7.21
N LEU A 121 1.24 0.04 -6.16
CA LEU A 121 1.72 0.12 -4.79
C LEU A 121 2.93 -0.80 -4.56
N GLN A 122 2.88 -2.03 -5.09
CA GLN A 122 4.00 -2.97 -5.01
C GLN A 122 5.26 -2.42 -5.67
N GLU A 123 5.15 -1.84 -6.86
CA GLU A 123 6.29 -1.22 -7.55
C GLU A 123 6.87 -0.04 -6.76
N GLN A 124 6.01 0.82 -6.22
CA GLN A 124 6.45 1.96 -5.40
C GLN A 124 7.19 1.51 -4.14
N TYR A 125 6.68 0.52 -3.42
CA TYR A 125 7.33 0.03 -2.21
C TYR A 125 8.59 -0.79 -2.51
N ALA A 126 8.57 -1.63 -3.55
CA ALA A 126 9.77 -2.33 -4.02
C ALA A 126 10.89 -1.35 -4.40
N GLU A 127 10.55 -0.23 -5.06
CA GLU A 127 11.51 0.82 -5.39
C GLU A 127 12.19 1.42 -4.15
N ASN A 128 11.41 1.76 -3.12
CA ASN A 128 11.96 2.31 -1.88
C ASN A 128 12.80 1.27 -1.14
N ILE A 129 12.34 0.02 -1.05
CA ILE A 129 13.06 -1.08 -0.39
C ILE A 129 14.43 -1.30 -1.04
N VAL A 130 14.47 -1.46 -2.36
CA VAL A 130 15.72 -1.71 -3.10
C VAL A 130 16.68 -0.53 -2.98
N ARG A 131 16.17 0.71 -3.06
CA ARG A 131 17.02 1.90 -2.84
C ARG A 131 17.59 1.96 -1.44
N ILE A 132 16.81 1.64 -0.41
CA ILE A 132 17.31 1.60 0.96
C ILE A 132 18.41 0.53 1.11
N TYR A 133 18.28 -0.64 0.48
CA TYR A 133 19.37 -1.61 0.45
C TYR A 133 20.64 -1.07 -0.22
N MET A 134 20.50 -0.27 -1.28
CA MET A 134 21.65 0.43 -1.90
C MET A 134 22.29 1.45 -0.94
N GLU A 135 21.50 2.30 -0.29
CA GLU A 135 22.00 3.29 0.69
C GLU A 135 22.71 2.61 1.86
N LYS A 136 22.20 1.45 2.30
CA LYS A 136 22.82 0.64 3.36
C LYS A 136 24.05 -0.15 2.89
N ASN A 137 24.39 -0.12 1.59
CA ASN A 137 25.39 -0.99 0.96
C ASN A 137 25.16 -2.49 1.24
N ASP A 138 23.90 -2.90 1.36
CA ASP A 138 23.48 -4.27 1.67
C ASP A 138 23.05 -5.01 0.40
N PHE A 139 24.04 -5.58 -0.29
CA PHE A 139 23.81 -6.36 -1.50
C PHE A 139 22.96 -7.61 -1.24
N ASP A 140 23.23 -8.33 -0.15
CA ASP A 140 22.61 -9.63 0.13
C ASP A 140 21.11 -9.48 0.45
N GLY A 141 20.73 -8.43 1.20
CA GLY A 141 19.34 -8.09 1.46
C GLY A 141 18.61 -7.68 0.18
N GLY A 142 19.21 -6.79 -0.61
CA GLY A 142 18.61 -6.30 -1.85
C GLY A 142 18.45 -7.38 -2.93
N VAL A 143 19.46 -8.23 -3.12
CA VAL A 143 19.39 -9.31 -4.12
C VAL A 143 18.36 -10.36 -3.75
N THR A 144 18.24 -10.69 -2.46
CA THR A 144 17.22 -11.63 -1.95
C THR A 144 15.83 -11.06 -2.20
N PHE A 145 15.60 -9.80 -1.84
CA PHE A 145 14.32 -9.13 -2.07
C PHE A 145 13.92 -9.13 -3.56
N ILE A 146 14.84 -8.74 -4.47
CA ILE A 146 14.57 -8.70 -5.92
C ILE A 146 14.19 -10.07 -6.46
N LYS A 147 14.92 -11.12 -6.07
CA LYS A 147 14.68 -12.50 -6.55
C LYS A 147 13.36 -13.07 -6.07
N GLU A 148 13.01 -12.84 -4.81
CA GLU A 148 11.77 -13.35 -4.23
C GLU A 148 10.52 -12.58 -4.70
N ASN A 149 10.70 -11.32 -5.12
CA ASN A 149 9.61 -10.40 -5.42
C ASN A 149 9.67 -9.89 -6.87
N THR A 150 10.06 -10.75 -7.81
CA THR A 150 10.15 -10.35 -9.22
C THR A 150 8.78 -9.96 -9.78
N ILE A 151 8.66 -8.70 -10.22
CA ILE A 151 7.47 -8.16 -10.90
C ILE A 151 7.78 -8.04 -12.38
N ASN A 152 6.93 -8.61 -13.23
CA ASN A 152 7.06 -8.47 -14.68
C ASN A 152 6.59 -7.07 -15.14
N SER A 153 7.39 -6.06 -14.85
CA SER A 153 7.14 -4.69 -15.28
C SER A 153 8.42 -3.95 -15.63
N LEU A 154 8.29 -2.98 -16.54
CA LEU A 154 9.36 -2.10 -16.96
C LEU A 154 10.09 -1.49 -15.76
N ARG A 155 9.32 -0.90 -14.83
CA ARG A 155 9.85 -0.17 -13.68
C ARG A 155 10.67 -1.07 -12.76
N PHE A 156 10.20 -2.28 -12.51
CA PHE A 156 10.91 -3.25 -11.70
C PHE A 156 12.22 -3.68 -12.34
N HIS A 157 12.23 -3.98 -13.64
CA HIS A 157 13.44 -4.38 -14.34
C HIS A 157 14.46 -3.24 -14.44
N GLU A 158 14.04 -1.99 -14.64
CA GLU A 158 14.96 -0.84 -14.56
C GLU A 158 15.58 -0.71 -13.17
N LEU A 159 14.77 -0.78 -12.11
CA LEU A 159 15.23 -0.69 -10.72
C LEU A 159 16.24 -1.79 -10.39
N ALA A 160 15.94 -3.04 -10.75
CA ALA A 160 16.87 -4.15 -10.53
C ALA A 160 18.16 -3.96 -11.32
N GLY A 161 18.08 -3.48 -12.56
CA GLY A 161 19.25 -3.12 -13.36
C GLY A 161 20.14 -2.07 -12.69
N ASP A 162 19.52 -1.02 -12.14
CA ASP A 162 20.19 0.05 -11.39
C ASP A 162 20.84 -0.49 -10.09
N PHE A 163 20.16 -1.37 -9.35
CA PHE A 163 20.68 -2.04 -8.16
C PHE A 163 21.94 -2.86 -8.47
N TYR A 164 21.86 -3.78 -9.44
CA TYR A 164 23.01 -4.62 -9.80
C TYR A 164 24.17 -3.78 -10.34
N LYS A 165 23.89 -2.71 -11.07
CA LYS A 165 24.92 -1.77 -11.52
C LYS A 165 25.63 -1.08 -10.36
N PHE A 166 24.89 -0.63 -9.36
CA PHE A 166 25.45 0.02 -8.17
C PHE A 166 26.43 -0.89 -7.44
N PHE A 167 26.16 -2.19 -7.37
CA PHE A 167 27.04 -3.21 -6.77
C PHE A 167 28.02 -3.86 -7.77
N GLU A 168 28.25 -3.24 -8.93
CA GLU A 168 29.20 -3.69 -9.95
C GLU A 168 28.94 -5.12 -10.48
N LYS A 169 27.68 -5.56 -10.46
CA LYS A 169 27.22 -6.83 -11.03
C LYS A 169 26.77 -6.63 -12.47
N SER A 170 27.73 -6.39 -13.36
CA SER A 170 27.45 -5.99 -14.74
C SER A 170 26.58 -6.97 -15.52
N GLU A 171 26.79 -8.29 -15.37
CA GLU A 171 26.01 -9.30 -16.08
C GLU A 171 24.52 -9.27 -15.67
N ASP A 172 24.24 -9.26 -14.37
CA ASP A 172 22.86 -9.18 -13.84
C ASP A 172 22.20 -7.85 -14.20
N SER A 173 22.96 -6.76 -14.14
CA SER A 173 22.48 -5.43 -14.53
C SER A 173 22.06 -5.40 -16.01
N VAL A 174 22.90 -5.90 -16.91
CA VAL A 174 22.59 -5.99 -18.35
C VAL A 174 21.39 -6.90 -18.60
N PHE A 175 21.30 -8.03 -17.89
CA PHE A 175 20.14 -8.91 -17.98
C PHE A 175 18.83 -8.14 -17.68
N HIS A 176 18.78 -7.42 -16.56
CA HIS A 176 17.59 -6.69 -16.16
C HIS A 176 17.26 -5.53 -17.12
N TYR A 177 18.25 -4.76 -17.58
CA TYR A 177 18.00 -3.73 -18.61
C TYR A 177 17.52 -4.33 -19.94
N ASN A 178 17.97 -5.52 -20.32
CA ASN A 178 17.47 -6.20 -21.51
C ASN A 178 16.01 -6.66 -21.34
N GLN A 179 15.62 -7.13 -20.15
CA GLN A 179 14.21 -7.43 -19.84
C GLN A 179 13.34 -6.16 -19.93
N ALA A 180 13.82 -5.03 -19.38
CA ALA A 180 13.13 -3.74 -19.48
C ALA A 180 12.88 -3.32 -20.94
N LEU A 181 13.79 -3.61 -21.86
CA LEU A 181 13.67 -3.30 -23.29
C LEU A 181 12.66 -4.18 -24.06
N THR A 182 12.13 -5.24 -23.44
CA THR A 182 11.10 -6.09 -24.07
C THR A 182 9.69 -5.50 -23.99
N PHE A 183 9.49 -4.47 -23.14
CA PHE A 183 8.22 -3.78 -22.99
C PHE A 183 7.98 -2.81 -24.15
N ASP A 184 6.70 -2.43 -24.34
CA ASP A 184 6.33 -1.43 -25.34
C ASP A 184 6.84 -0.05 -24.92
N LEU A 185 7.84 0.44 -25.64
CA LEU A 185 8.60 1.64 -25.34
C LEU A 185 8.81 2.45 -26.61
N ASP A 186 8.78 3.77 -26.48
CA ASP A 186 9.25 4.64 -27.54
C ASP A 186 10.80 4.62 -27.65
N GLU A 187 11.32 5.13 -28.76
CA GLU A 187 12.77 5.14 -29.00
C GLU A 187 13.55 5.98 -27.98
N ALA A 188 12.96 7.04 -27.42
CA ALA A 188 13.62 7.87 -26.42
C ALA A 188 13.81 7.08 -25.12
N GLN A 189 12.78 6.34 -24.69
CA GLN A 189 12.84 5.47 -23.51
C GLN A 189 13.86 4.33 -23.69
N LYS A 190 13.87 3.67 -24.86
CA LYS A 190 14.88 2.65 -25.18
C LYS A 190 16.30 3.20 -25.10
N ASN A 191 16.52 4.40 -25.63
CA ASN A 191 17.81 5.07 -25.59
C ASN A 191 18.24 5.38 -24.15
N ILE A 192 17.32 5.85 -23.30
CA ILE A 192 17.61 6.10 -21.88
C ILE A 192 18.06 4.81 -21.18
N ILE A 193 17.37 3.69 -21.39
CA ILE A 193 17.74 2.40 -20.79
C ILE A 193 19.11 1.94 -21.31
N ASN A 194 19.37 2.05 -22.61
CA ASN A 194 20.66 1.69 -23.19
C ASN A 194 21.82 2.54 -22.65
N LEU A 195 21.60 3.83 -22.38
CA LEU A 195 22.61 4.70 -21.76
C LEU A 195 22.96 4.30 -20.33
N LYS A 196 22.04 3.64 -19.61
CA LYS A 196 22.28 3.17 -18.25
C LYS A 196 23.13 1.89 -18.20
N LYS A 197 23.15 1.07 -19.26
CA LYS A 197 23.88 -0.19 -19.27
C LYS A 197 25.38 0.01 -18.99
N PRO A 198 26.01 -0.87 -18.19
CA PRO A 198 27.47 -0.93 -18.10
C PRO A 198 28.08 -1.08 -19.50
N LYS A 199 29.21 -0.42 -19.75
CA LYS A 199 29.97 -0.64 -20.98
C LYS A 199 30.72 -1.96 -20.86
N GLU A 200 30.69 -2.74 -21.94
CA GLU A 200 31.56 -3.93 -22.11
C GLU A 200 33.05 -3.53 -22.15
#